data_AF-A0A8T1US66-F1
#
_entry.id   AF-A0A8T1US66-F1
#
_cell.length_a   1.000
_cell.length_b   1.000
_cell.length_c   1.000
_cell.angle_alpha   90.00
_cell.angle_beta   90.00
_cell.angle_gamma   90.00
#
_symmetry.space_group_name_H-M   'P 1'
#
loop_
_entity.id
_entity.type
_entity.pdbx_description
1 polymer ?
#
loop_
_entity_poly.entity_id
_entity_poly.type
_entity_poly.pdbx_seq_one_letter_code
_entity_poly.pdbx_strand_id
1 'polypeptide(L)'
;MELQLSVTVRYVARHSEVIGDVLGRFESPAWVRLVLRQVVPQLKQISPTDPNELIKMVRDAKNSAEQEHDTACAICMGEEPVDPAPLELPCSHRFHSACAQSWLNRRSTCPLCRFQLPTAYTGTFAIAAVRSTLLLPSEDNGLSPSELQVRPVGGRMLQAVVTITLTRIPAETPLDTTKRRRLCHVSVAMVHANGSSALMPLGRNTKRQR
;
A
#
# COMPACT_ATOMS: atom_id res chain seq x y z
N MET A 1 6.03 -10.31 2.78
CA MET A 1 5.80 -8.87 3.01
C MET A 1 4.31 -8.58 2.83
N GLU A 2 3.70 -7.91 3.80
CA GLU A 2 2.33 -7.41 3.72
C GLU A 2 2.39 -5.90 3.45
N LEU A 3 1.57 -5.42 2.50
CA LEU A 3 1.43 -4.00 2.19
C LEU A 3 0.06 -3.53 2.68
N GLN A 4 0.04 -2.45 3.46
CA GLN A 4 -1.22 -1.82 3.89
C GLN A 4 -1.40 -0.49 3.16
N LEU A 5 -2.53 -0.34 2.49
CA LEU A 5 -2.92 0.88 1.80
C LEU A 5 -4.12 1.49 2.51
N SER A 6 -3.93 2.61 3.19
CA SER A 6 -5.00 3.34 3.87
C SER A 6 -5.40 4.57 3.06
N VAL A 7 -6.69 4.66 2.74
CA VAL A 7 -7.26 5.77 1.96
C VAL A 7 -8.38 6.41 2.74
N THR A 8 -8.34 7.75 2.85
CA THR A 8 -9.44 8.52 3.44
C THR A 8 -10.41 8.92 2.34
N VAL A 9 -11.67 8.54 2.49
CA VAL A 9 -12.74 8.81 1.53
C VAL A 9 -13.80 9.67 2.17
N ARG A 10 -14.18 10.72 1.45
CA ARG A 10 -15.34 11.57 1.75
C ARG A 10 -16.44 11.18 0.78
N TYR A 11 -17.53 10.66 1.30
CA TYR A 11 -18.63 10.13 0.50
C TYR A 11 -19.93 10.85 0.86
N VAL A 12 -20.66 11.32 -0.15
CA VAL A 12 -21.99 11.91 0.03
C VAL A 12 -23.01 10.83 -0.23
N ALA A 13 -23.66 10.35 0.83
CA ALA A 13 -24.67 9.30 0.71
C ALA A 13 -25.97 9.84 0.12
N ARG A 14 -26.71 8.98 -0.58
CA ARG A 14 -28.06 9.33 -1.04
C ARG A 14 -29.01 9.38 0.16
N HIS A 15 -30.09 10.13 0.06
CA HIS A 15 -31.07 10.30 1.14
C HIS A 15 -31.66 8.99 1.66
N SER A 16 -31.80 7.98 0.79
CA SER A 16 -32.35 6.66 1.12
C SER A 16 -31.29 5.61 1.49
N GLU A 17 -30.01 5.98 1.54
CA GLU A 17 -28.94 5.04 1.87
C GLU A 17 -28.75 4.91 3.37
N VAL A 18 -28.52 3.67 3.80
CA VAL A 18 -28.15 3.36 5.19
C VAL A 18 -26.64 3.17 5.30
N ILE A 19 -26.12 3.29 6.53
CA ILE A 19 -24.67 3.18 6.79
C ILE A 19 -24.11 1.83 6.30
N GLY A 20 -24.86 0.74 6.45
CA GLY A 20 -24.46 -0.58 5.96
C GLY A 20 -24.22 -0.63 4.45
N ASP A 21 -25.04 0.06 3.66
CA ASP A 21 -24.88 0.13 2.20
C ASP A 21 -23.60 0.87 1.81
N VAL A 22 -23.27 1.94 2.54
CA VAL A 22 -22.06 2.74 2.32
C VAL A 22 -20.81 1.90 2.62
N LEU A 23 -20.81 1.19 3.74
CA LEU A 23 -19.72 0.29 4.13
C LEU A 23 -19.52 -0.84 3.11
N GLY A 24 -20.63 -1.48 2.69
CA GLY A 24 -20.59 -2.52 1.67
C GLY A 24 -20.05 -2.05 0.32
N ARG A 25 -20.23 -0.76 -0.03
CA ARG A 25 -19.63 -0.19 -1.25
C ARG A 25 -18.12 -0.07 -1.15
N PHE A 26 -17.58 0.38 -0.01
CA PHE A 26 -16.14 0.51 0.19
C PHE A 26 -15.40 -0.83 0.18
N GLU A 27 -16.14 -1.93 0.35
CA GLU A 27 -15.59 -3.28 0.31
C GLU A 27 -15.88 -4.01 -1.00
N SER A 28 -16.63 -3.38 -1.90
CA SER A 28 -16.95 -3.95 -3.20
C SER A 28 -15.69 -4.08 -4.07
N PRO A 29 -15.57 -5.15 -4.88
CA PRO A 29 -14.45 -5.30 -5.83
C PRO A 29 -14.33 -4.12 -6.81
N ALA A 30 -15.47 -3.50 -7.17
CA ALA A 30 -15.50 -2.34 -8.04
C ALA A 30 -14.82 -1.12 -7.40
N TRP A 31 -15.13 -0.84 -6.13
CA TRP A 31 -14.52 0.26 -5.40
C TRP A 31 -13.03 0.01 -5.15
N VAL A 32 -12.64 -1.20 -4.72
CA VAL A 32 -11.24 -1.55 -4.51
C VAL A 32 -10.44 -1.41 -5.79
N ARG A 33 -10.99 -1.85 -6.94
CA ARG A 33 -10.35 -1.67 -8.25
C ARG A 33 -10.19 -0.20 -8.62
N LEU A 34 -11.16 0.65 -8.30
CA LEU A 34 -11.09 2.08 -8.54
C LEU A 34 -9.98 2.72 -7.70
N VAL A 35 -9.91 2.40 -6.41
CA VAL A 35 -8.85 2.90 -5.52
C VAL A 35 -7.47 2.45 -5.97
N LEU A 36 -7.30 1.16 -6.26
CA LEU A 36 -6.02 0.65 -6.77
C LEU A 36 -5.61 1.33 -8.08
N ARG A 37 -6.56 1.62 -8.98
CA ARG A 37 -6.25 2.36 -10.22
C ARG A 37 -5.70 3.76 -9.96
N GLN A 38 -6.16 4.43 -8.90
CA GLN A 38 -5.68 5.77 -8.53
C GLN A 38 -4.35 5.73 -7.74
N VAL A 39 -4.19 4.75 -6.86
CA VAL A 39 -3.04 4.66 -5.95
C VAL A 39 -1.82 4.01 -6.61
N VAL A 40 -1.99 3.01 -7.46
CA VAL A 40 -0.87 2.29 -8.12
C VAL A 40 0.09 3.21 -8.88
N PRO A 41 -0.37 4.20 -9.68
CA PRO A 41 0.55 5.16 -10.31
C PRO A 41 1.39 5.95 -9.32
N GLN A 42 0.84 6.32 -8.17
CA GLN A 42 1.56 7.06 -7.13
C GLN A 42 2.58 6.16 -6.42
N LEU A 43 2.20 4.91 -6.14
CA LEU A 43 3.13 3.92 -5.59
C LEU A 43 4.34 3.72 -6.51
N LYS A 44 4.15 3.66 -7.83
CA LYS A 44 5.27 3.54 -8.79
C LYS A 44 6.23 4.71 -8.74
N GLN A 45 5.77 5.91 -8.39
CA GLN A 45 6.63 7.11 -8.32
C GLN A 45 7.50 7.15 -7.05
N ILE A 46 7.01 6.58 -5.95
CA ILE A 46 7.68 6.59 -4.63
C ILE A 46 8.31 5.22 -4.33
N SER A 47 8.13 4.23 -5.21
CA SER A 47 8.55 2.84 -5.02
C SER A 47 10.03 2.77 -4.69
N PRO A 48 10.42 2.52 -3.42
CA PRO A 48 11.81 2.35 -3.06
C PRO A 48 12.32 1.04 -3.66
N THR A 49 13.63 0.97 -3.85
CA THR A 49 14.28 -0.32 -4.15
C THR A 49 14.02 -1.29 -3.00
N ASP A 50 13.91 -2.58 -3.32
CA ASP A 50 13.72 -3.61 -2.31
C ASP A 50 14.84 -3.51 -1.23
N PRO A 51 14.49 -3.40 0.06
CA PRO A 51 15.47 -3.23 1.12
C PRO A 51 16.49 -4.37 1.20
N ASN A 52 16.10 -5.61 0.88
CA ASN A 52 17.04 -6.74 0.91
C ASN A 52 18.04 -6.63 -0.24
N GLU A 53 17.58 -6.22 -1.42
CA GLU A 53 18.47 -5.96 -2.56
C GLU A 53 19.43 -4.80 -2.26
N LEU A 54 18.96 -3.72 -1.62
CA LEU A 54 19.82 -2.62 -1.19
C LEU A 54 20.87 -3.07 -0.16
N ILE A 55 20.47 -3.83 0.85
CA ILE A 55 21.39 -4.36 1.88
C ILE A 55 22.44 -5.27 1.24
N LYS A 56 22.04 -6.09 0.27
CA LYS A 56 22.94 -6.96 -0.48
C LYS A 56 23.97 -6.13 -1.27
N MET A 57 23.53 -5.16 -2.06
CA MET A 57 24.42 -4.29 -2.83
C MET A 57 25.43 -3.54 -1.93
N VAL A 58 24.98 -3.02 -0.79
CA VAL A 58 25.86 -2.33 0.18
C VAL A 58 26.88 -3.28 0.81
N ARG A 59 26.49 -4.53 1.08
CA ARG A 59 27.41 -5.55 1.58
C ARG A 59 28.47 -5.91 0.53
N ASP A 60 28.06 -6.09 -0.72
CA ASP A 60 28.95 -6.43 -1.83
C ASP A 60 29.97 -5.32 -2.10
N ALA A 61 29.56 -4.05 -1.98
CA ALA A 61 30.45 -2.88 -2.08
C ALA A 61 31.51 -2.85 -0.97
N LYS A 62 31.15 -3.18 0.28
CA LYS A 62 32.11 -3.22 1.41
C LYS A 62 33.13 -4.34 1.29
N ASN A 63 32.78 -5.43 0.63
CA ASN A 63 33.69 -6.57 0.41
C ASN A 63 34.66 -6.33 -0.75
N SER A 64 34.40 -5.33 -1.59
CA SER A 64 35.20 -4.97 -2.76
C SER A 64 36.04 -3.72 -2.46
N ALA A 65 36.81 -3.78 -1.36
CA ALA A 65 37.64 -2.66 -0.93
C ALA A 65 39.00 -2.73 -1.63
N GLU A 66 39.10 -2.10 -2.81
CA GLU A 66 40.35 -1.66 -3.46
C GLU A 66 40.02 -1.20 -4.89
N GLN A 67 39.72 0.09 -5.08
CA GLN A 67 39.87 0.79 -6.36
C GLN A 67 39.68 2.29 -6.15
N GLU A 68 40.78 3.05 -6.23
CA GLU A 68 40.73 4.50 -6.40
C GLU A 68 40.09 4.82 -7.74
N HIS A 69 38.96 5.51 -7.75
CA HIS A 69 38.37 6.00 -8.99
C HIS A 69 37.67 7.35 -8.83
N ASP A 70 38.03 8.24 -9.75
CA ASP A 70 37.72 9.67 -9.84
C ASP A 70 36.31 9.97 -10.40
N THR A 71 35.32 9.12 -10.14
CA THR A 71 33.95 9.37 -10.62
C THR A 71 33.21 10.27 -9.65
N ALA A 72 33.10 11.55 -9.99
CA ALA A 72 32.29 12.51 -9.24
C ALA A 72 30.85 12.00 -9.06
N CYS A 73 30.38 11.92 -7.80
CA CYS A 73 29.04 11.44 -7.50
C CYS A 73 27.99 12.41 -8.03
N ALA A 74 27.18 12.00 -9.02
CA ALA A 74 26.16 12.86 -9.63
C ALA A 74 24.98 13.23 -8.71
N ILE A 75 24.92 12.69 -7.49
CA ILE A 75 23.86 13.00 -6.50
C ILE A 75 24.26 14.21 -5.64
N CYS A 76 25.48 14.20 -5.09
CA CYS A 76 26.01 15.32 -4.28
C CYS A 76 26.91 16.26 -5.08
N MET A 77 27.16 15.98 -6.36
CA MET A 77 28.03 16.77 -7.24
C MET A 77 29.47 16.96 -6.70
N GLY A 78 29.94 16.05 -5.84
CA GLY A 78 31.26 16.13 -5.21
C GLY A 78 31.33 16.96 -3.92
N GLU A 79 30.19 17.35 -3.34
CA GLU A 79 30.15 18.05 -2.04
C GLU A 79 30.54 17.16 -0.86
N GLU A 80 30.29 15.84 -0.97
CA GLU A 80 30.64 14.86 0.06
C GLU A 80 32.05 14.28 -0.17
N PRO A 81 32.79 13.93 0.90
CA PRO A 81 34.11 13.32 0.77
C PRO A 81 34.06 12.00 0.01
N VAL A 82 35.20 11.64 -0.58
CA VAL A 82 35.36 10.38 -1.33
C VAL A 82 34.97 9.20 -0.44
N ASP A 83 34.01 8.40 -0.92
CA ASP A 83 33.58 7.20 -0.22
C ASP A 83 34.57 6.05 -0.48
N PRO A 84 35.19 5.46 0.56
CA PRO A 84 36.10 4.32 0.40
C PRO A 84 35.41 3.05 -0.12
N ALA A 85 34.07 2.98 -0.08
CA ALA A 85 33.29 1.85 -0.57
C ALA A 85 32.08 2.34 -1.38
N PRO A 86 32.30 2.87 -2.61
CA PRO A 86 31.22 3.36 -3.45
C PRO A 86 30.27 2.23 -3.84
N LEU A 87 28.97 2.54 -3.85
CA LEU A 87 27.94 1.59 -4.27
C LEU A 87 27.85 1.57 -5.79
N GLU A 88 28.15 0.42 -6.40
CA GLU A 88 27.89 0.17 -7.82
C GLU A 88 26.49 -0.43 -8.01
N LEU A 89 25.68 0.21 -8.85
CA LEU A 89 24.35 -0.30 -9.22
C LEU A 89 24.47 -1.38 -10.31
N PRO A 90 23.46 -2.24 -10.53
CA PRO A 90 23.46 -3.26 -11.60
C PRO A 90 23.61 -2.71 -13.02
N CYS A 91 23.45 -1.39 -13.20
CA CYS A 91 23.70 -0.67 -14.44
C CYS A 91 25.13 -0.09 -14.55
N SER A 92 26.05 -0.53 -13.69
CA SER A 92 27.47 -0.12 -13.62
C SER A 92 27.73 1.35 -13.29
N HIS A 93 26.72 2.07 -12.80
CA HIS A 93 26.89 3.44 -12.30
C HIS A 93 27.24 3.42 -10.82
N ARG A 94 28.22 4.23 -10.42
CA ARG A 94 28.75 4.31 -9.06
C ARG A 94 28.36 5.61 -8.38
N PHE A 95 28.05 5.53 -7.09
CA PHE A 95 27.74 6.67 -6.24
C PHE A 95 28.29 6.43 -4.84
N HIS A 96 28.43 7.48 -4.03
CA HIS A 96 28.65 7.29 -2.59
C HIS A 96 27.53 6.42 -2.01
N SER A 97 27.88 5.46 -1.16
CA SER A 97 26.97 4.52 -0.52
C SER A 97 25.81 5.24 0.19
N ALA A 98 26.08 6.32 0.92
CA ALA A 98 25.06 7.14 1.57
C ALA A 98 24.15 7.86 0.56
N CYS A 99 24.72 8.42 -0.51
CA CYS A 99 23.97 9.10 -1.56
C CYS A 99 23.05 8.12 -2.31
N ALA A 100 23.57 6.95 -2.67
CA ALA A 100 22.82 5.91 -3.34
C ALA A 100 21.68 5.37 -2.46
N GLN A 101 21.94 5.11 -1.18
CA GLN A 101 20.91 4.67 -0.23
C GLN A 101 19.80 5.72 -0.07
N SER A 102 20.17 6.98 0.13
CA SER A 102 19.20 8.09 0.25
C SER A 102 18.32 8.22 -0.98
N TRP A 103 18.91 8.09 -2.18
CA TRP A 103 18.18 8.12 -3.44
C TRP A 103 17.27 6.89 -3.60
N LEU A 104 17.80 5.69 -3.40
CA LEU A 104 17.09 4.43 -3.62
C LEU A 104 15.99 4.14 -2.59
N ASN A 105 16.08 4.77 -1.42
CA ASN A 105 14.99 4.82 -0.43
C ASN A 105 13.80 5.67 -0.89
N ARG A 106 13.97 6.54 -1.89
CA ARG A 106 12.90 7.38 -2.44
C ARG A 106 12.48 6.96 -3.84
N ARG A 107 13.42 6.46 -4.65
CA ARG A 107 13.23 6.11 -6.05
C ARG A 107 14.01 4.86 -6.40
N SER A 108 13.35 3.88 -6.99
CA SER A 108 13.97 2.65 -7.50
C SER A 108 14.64 2.80 -8.87
N THR A 109 15.15 3.98 -9.22
CA THR A 109 15.78 4.23 -10.53
C THR A 109 17.17 4.80 -10.38
N CYS A 110 18.08 4.44 -11.29
CA CYS A 110 19.40 5.07 -11.37
C CYS A 110 19.28 6.57 -11.73
N PRO A 111 19.95 7.48 -11.00
CA PRO A 111 19.96 8.91 -11.33
C PRO A 111 20.50 9.24 -12.72
N LEU A 112 21.43 8.44 -13.25
CA LEU A 112 22.13 8.69 -14.51
C LEU A 112 21.39 8.13 -15.73
N CYS A 113 21.08 6.83 -15.70
CA CYS A 113 20.51 6.14 -16.87
C CYS A 113 19.03 5.76 -16.74
N ARG A 114 18.39 6.08 -15.60
CA ARG A 114 17.00 5.68 -15.28
C ARG A 114 16.75 4.17 -15.30
N PHE A 115 17.79 3.34 -15.24
CA PHE A 115 17.65 1.90 -15.07
C PHE A 115 16.80 1.59 -13.83
N GLN A 116 15.80 0.73 -13.98
CA GLN A 116 14.83 0.40 -12.94
C GLN A 116 15.35 -0.76 -12.10
N LEU A 117 15.63 -0.50 -10.82
CA LEU A 117 16.00 -1.53 -9.85
C LEU A 117 14.75 -2.30 -9.36
N PRO A 118 14.93 -3.51 -8.81
CA PRO A 118 13.84 -4.26 -8.18
C PRO A 118 13.20 -3.41 -7.09
N THR A 119 11.90 -3.13 -7.22
CA THR A 119 11.19 -2.34 -6.21
C THR A 119 10.65 -3.25 -5.13
N ALA A 120 10.50 -2.73 -3.91
CA ALA A 120 9.83 -3.44 -2.82
C ALA A 120 8.42 -3.94 -3.23
N TYR A 121 7.81 -3.29 -4.22
CA TYR A 121 6.44 -3.57 -4.68
C TYR A 121 6.39 -4.26 -6.05
N THR A 122 7.49 -4.87 -6.52
CA THR A 122 7.49 -5.66 -7.76
C THR A 122 6.98 -7.08 -7.51
N GLY A 123 5.86 -7.42 -8.17
CA GLY A 123 5.26 -8.75 -8.12
C GLY A 123 3.74 -8.74 -8.25
N THR A 124 3.16 -9.93 -8.25
CA THR A 124 1.70 -10.12 -8.16
C THR A 124 1.27 -10.08 -6.70
N PHE A 125 0.25 -9.29 -6.40
CA PHE A 125 -0.31 -9.18 -5.06
C PHE A 125 -1.78 -9.62 -5.07
N ALA A 126 -2.19 -10.32 -4.00
CA ALA A 126 -3.59 -10.61 -3.71
C ALA A 126 -4.11 -9.64 -2.65
N ILE A 127 -5.40 -9.29 -2.72
CA ILE A 127 -6.08 -8.58 -1.63
C ILE A 127 -6.38 -9.61 -0.54
N ALA A 128 -5.71 -9.50 0.61
CA ALA A 128 -5.91 -10.37 1.76
C ALA A 128 -7.11 -9.91 2.60
N ALA A 129 -7.24 -8.60 2.81
CA ALA A 129 -8.31 -8.03 3.61
C ALA A 129 -8.67 -6.61 3.13
N VAL A 130 -9.93 -6.23 3.34
CA VAL A 130 -10.39 -4.85 3.25
C VAL A 130 -11.07 -4.53 4.58
N ARG A 131 -10.65 -3.42 5.18
CA ARG A 131 -11.18 -2.89 6.43
C ARG A 131 -11.70 -1.49 6.22
N SER A 132 -12.99 -1.29 6.41
CA SER A 132 -13.61 0.03 6.35
C SER A 132 -13.91 0.55 7.75
N THR A 133 -13.51 1.79 8.01
CA THR A 133 -13.79 2.51 9.25
C THR A 133 -14.52 3.80 8.98
N LEU A 134 -15.77 3.88 9.42
CA LEU A 134 -16.58 5.08 9.29
C LEU A 134 -16.48 5.93 10.54
N LEU A 135 -16.26 7.23 10.35
CA LEU A 135 -16.36 8.22 11.42
C LEU A 135 -17.81 8.68 11.53
N LEU A 136 -18.44 8.33 12.64
CA LEU A 136 -19.83 8.67 12.93
C LEU A 136 -19.93 9.96 13.76
N PRO A 137 -20.95 10.79 13.54
CA PRO A 137 -21.21 11.96 14.37
C PRO A 137 -21.61 11.56 15.80
N SER A 138 -21.44 12.48 16.75
CA SER A 138 -21.70 12.24 18.16
C SER A 138 -23.15 11.85 18.50
N GLU A 139 -24.11 12.16 17.62
CA GLU A 139 -25.54 11.80 17.72
C GLU A 139 -25.79 10.29 17.58
N ASP A 140 -24.79 9.55 17.11
CA ASP A 140 -24.84 8.11 16.88
C ASP A 140 -24.12 7.35 18.01
N ASN A 141 -23.58 8.06 19.01
CA ASN A 141 -22.88 7.47 20.15
C ASN A 141 -23.81 6.61 21.01
N GLY A 142 -23.37 5.41 21.33
CA GLY A 142 -24.11 4.48 22.21
C GLY A 142 -25.06 3.53 21.48
N LEU A 143 -25.18 3.65 20.16
CA LEU A 143 -25.90 2.68 19.35
C LEU A 143 -25.09 1.39 19.15
N SER A 144 -25.80 0.28 19.10
CA SER A 144 -25.21 -1.00 18.76
C SER A 144 -24.81 -1.04 17.27
N PRO A 145 -23.84 -1.89 16.89
CA PRO A 145 -23.41 -2.03 15.51
C PRO A 145 -24.55 -2.39 14.54
N SER A 146 -25.55 -3.14 15.01
CA SER A 146 -26.71 -3.54 14.21
C SER A 146 -27.66 -2.38 13.93
N GLU A 147 -27.87 -1.50 14.92
CA GLU A 147 -28.71 -0.31 14.78
C GLU A 147 -28.07 0.71 13.84
N LEU A 148 -26.74 0.84 13.89
CA LEU A 148 -26.00 1.70 12.99
C LEU A 148 -26.13 1.24 11.54
N GLN A 149 -26.08 -0.06 11.24
CA GLN A 149 -26.17 -0.55 9.86
C GLN A 149 -27.45 -0.14 9.13
N VAL A 150 -28.58 -0.09 9.83
CA VAL A 150 -29.89 0.27 9.28
C VAL A 150 -30.20 1.76 9.38
N ARG A 151 -29.33 2.53 10.03
CA ARG A 151 -29.55 3.97 10.23
C ARG A 151 -29.41 4.72 8.89
N PRO A 152 -30.40 5.53 8.50
CA PRO A 152 -30.31 6.32 7.28
C PRO A 152 -29.25 7.41 7.45
N VAL A 153 -28.42 7.58 6.42
CA VAL A 153 -27.38 8.62 6.40
C VAL A 153 -27.99 10.00 6.16
N GLY A 154 -29.17 10.07 5.54
CA GLY A 154 -29.94 11.30 5.39
C GLY A 154 -29.26 12.36 4.52
N GLY A 155 -28.51 11.96 3.48
CA GLY A 155 -27.83 12.91 2.58
C GLY A 155 -26.54 13.52 3.13
N ARG A 156 -26.12 13.12 4.34
CA ARG A 156 -24.93 13.67 5.01
C ARG A 156 -23.64 13.19 4.35
N MET A 157 -22.59 14.01 4.46
CA MET A 157 -21.23 13.61 4.06
C MET A 157 -20.62 12.76 5.17
N LEU A 158 -20.20 11.55 4.80
CA LEU A 158 -19.49 10.63 5.68
C LEU A 158 -18.01 10.62 5.35
N GLN A 159 -17.18 10.48 6.38
CA GLN A 159 -15.75 10.24 6.24
C GLN A 159 -15.43 8.81 6.65
N ALA A 160 -14.76 8.08 5.76
CA ALA A 160 -14.31 6.73 6.02
C ALA A 160 -12.81 6.61 5.78
N VAL A 161 -12.14 5.80 6.60
CA VAL A 161 -10.79 5.31 6.36
C VAL A 161 -10.90 3.86 5.93
N VAL A 162 -10.43 3.56 4.72
CA VAL A 162 -10.45 2.20 4.20
C VAL A 162 -9.03 1.70 4.05
N THR A 163 -8.71 0.62 4.75
CA THR A 163 -7.41 -0.03 4.74
C THR A 163 -7.48 -1.32 3.95
N ILE A 164 -6.71 -1.39 2.88
CA ILE A 164 -6.58 -2.56 2.01
C ILE A 164 -5.25 -3.24 2.34
N THR A 165 -5.30 -4.50 2.77
CA THR A 165 -4.11 -5.32 3.01
C THR A 165 -3.83 -6.18 1.79
N LEU A 166 -2.65 -6.00 1.19
CA LEU A 166 -2.17 -6.79 0.07
C LEU A 166 -1.07 -7.76 0.52
N THR A 167 -1.13 -9.00 0.05
CA THR A 167 -0.11 -10.03 0.28
C THR A 167 0.53 -10.42 -1.05
N ARG A 168 1.86 -10.56 -1.05
CA ARG A 168 2.60 -10.98 -2.25
C ARG A 168 2.28 -12.44 -2.58
N ILE A 169 1.98 -12.72 -3.85
CA ILE A 169 1.82 -14.08 -4.38
C ILE A 169 3.21 -14.54 -4.86
N PRO A 170 3.75 -15.66 -4.33
CA PRO A 170 5.00 -16.22 -4.84
C PRO A 170 4.86 -16.63 -6.31
N ALA A 171 5.90 -16.41 -7.11
CA ALA A 171 5.90 -16.70 -8.55
C ALA A 171 5.83 -18.21 -8.88
N GLU A 172 6.18 -19.08 -7.92
CA GLU A 172 6.34 -20.53 -8.15
C GLU A 172 5.10 -21.39 -7.83
N THR A 173 4.00 -20.82 -7.34
CA THR A 173 2.78 -21.63 -7.22
C THR A 173 2.15 -21.80 -8.61
N PRO A 174 2.01 -23.03 -9.14
CA PRO A 174 1.24 -23.28 -10.34
C PRO A 174 -0.12 -22.63 -10.14
N LEU A 175 -0.57 -21.89 -11.15
CA LEU A 175 -1.89 -21.28 -11.16
C LEU A 175 -2.92 -22.40 -11.21
N ASP A 176 -3.21 -23.00 -10.05
CA ASP A 176 -4.27 -23.99 -9.88
C ASP A 176 -5.60 -23.23 -10.06
N THR A 177 -6.09 -23.27 -11.31
CA THR A 177 -7.31 -22.62 -11.76
C THR A 177 -8.56 -23.08 -11.01
N THR A 178 -8.45 -24.14 -10.19
CA THR A 178 -9.53 -24.65 -9.35
C THR A 178 -9.66 -23.93 -7.99
N LYS A 179 -8.59 -23.26 -7.50
CA LYS A 179 -8.58 -22.50 -6.23
C LYS A 179 -8.84 -21.00 -6.43
N ARG A 180 -9.82 -20.64 -7.27
CA ARG A 180 -10.25 -19.24 -7.56
C ARG A 180 -10.73 -18.40 -6.35
N ARG A 181 -10.60 -18.89 -5.11
CA ARG A 181 -11.09 -18.20 -3.91
C ARG A 181 -10.06 -18.27 -2.79
N ARG A 182 -8.99 -17.49 -2.89
CA ARG A 182 -8.30 -17.07 -1.65
C ARG A 182 -9.31 -16.19 -0.90
N LEU A 183 -9.61 -16.55 0.35
CA LEU A 183 -10.58 -15.87 1.18
C LEU A 183 -10.08 -14.44 1.46
N CYS A 184 -10.65 -13.43 0.78
CA CYS A 184 -10.53 -12.06 1.26
C CYS A 184 -11.28 -11.99 2.59
N HIS A 185 -10.57 -11.74 3.70
CA HIS A 185 -11.18 -11.55 5.00
C HIS A 185 -11.63 -10.08 5.09
N VAL A 186 -12.93 -9.85 4.93
CA VAL A 186 -13.52 -8.51 5.00
C VAL A 186 -14.01 -8.29 6.42
N SER A 187 -13.52 -7.24 7.07
CA SER A 187 -13.90 -6.93 8.45
C SER A 187 -14.15 -5.43 8.57
N VAL A 188 -15.30 -5.06 9.09
CA VAL A 188 -15.72 -3.67 9.27
C VAL A 188 -15.39 -3.25 10.68
N ALA A 189 -14.85 -2.05 10.86
CA ALA A 189 -14.64 -1.47 12.18
C ALA A 189 -15.35 -0.12 12.26
N MET A 190 -16.43 0.03 13.03
CA MET A 190 -17.04 1.36 13.25
C MET A 190 -16.36 2.05 14.43
N VAL A 191 -15.96 3.32 14.26
CA VAL A 191 -15.32 4.12 15.31
C VAL A 191 -16.19 5.33 15.59
N HIS A 192 -16.67 5.41 16.83
CA HIS A 192 -17.45 6.54 17.33
C HIS A 192 -16.55 7.76 17.57
N ALA A 193 -17.12 8.97 17.55
CA ALA A 193 -16.39 10.21 17.81
C ALA A 193 -15.71 10.27 19.21
N ASN A 194 -16.18 9.45 20.16
CA ASN A 194 -15.59 9.30 21.49
C ASN A 194 -14.42 8.28 21.54
N GLY A 195 -14.00 7.73 20.40
CA GLY A 195 -12.90 6.75 20.29
C GLY A 195 -13.31 5.28 20.49
N SER A 196 -14.60 4.99 20.76
CA SER A 196 -15.08 3.61 20.93
C SER A 196 -15.22 2.88 19.59
N SER A 197 -14.61 1.69 19.47
CA SER A 197 -14.60 0.91 18.23
C SER A 197 -15.30 -0.45 18.36
N ALA A 198 -16.02 -0.88 17.32
CA ALA A 198 -16.60 -2.22 17.21
C ALA A 198 -16.13 -2.92 15.92
N LEU A 199 -15.58 -4.15 16.04
CA LEU A 199 -15.10 -4.97 14.92
C LEU A 199 -16.12 -6.05 14.58
N MET A 200 -16.52 -6.15 13.30
CA MET A 200 -17.48 -7.15 12.83
C MET A 200 -17.00 -7.83 11.54
N PRO A 201 -16.97 -9.17 11.48
CA PRO A 201 -16.80 -9.89 10.21
C PRO A 201 -18.11 -9.81 9.42
N LEU A 202 -18.07 -9.34 8.17
CA LEU A 202 -19.24 -9.42 7.30
C LEU A 202 -19.36 -10.84 6.75
N GLY A 203 -20.47 -11.52 7.08
CA GLY A 203 -20.84 -12.78 6.47
C GLY A 203 -21.01 -12.61 4.96
N ARG A 204 -20.41 -13.53 4.18
CA ARG A 204 -20.61 -13.60 2.72
C ARG A 204 -22.10 -13.65 2.42
N ASN A 205 -22.65 -12.57 1.88
CA ASN A 205 -24.00 -12.59 1.35
C ASN A 205 -23.97 -13.29 -0.02
N THR A 206 -23.91 -14.62 -0.01
CA THR A 206 -24.21 -15.44 -1.18
C THR A 206 -25.72 -15.41 -1.41
N LYS A 207 -26.25 -14.35 -2.03
CA LYS A 207 -27.59 -14.37 -2.65
C LYS A 207 -27.85 -13.10 -3.47
N ARG A 208 -27.69 -13.23 -4.79
CA ARG A 208 -28.63 -12.80 -5.86
C ARG A 208 -27.89 -12.79 -7.20
N GLN A 209 -27.80 -13.96 -7.83
CA GLN A 209 -27.90 -14.03 -9.28
C GLN A 209 -29.40 -13.98 -9.60
N ARG A 210 -29.80 -13.02 -10.43
CA ARG A 210 -30.99 -13.14 -11.28
C ARG A 210 -30.49 -13.60 -12.64
#